data_AF-A0A2T4WJH5-F1
#
_entry.id   AF-A0A2T4WJH5-F1
#
_cell.length_a   1.000
_cell.length_b   1.000
_cell.length_c   1.000
_cell.angle_alpha   90.00
_cell.angle_beta   90.00
_cell.angle_gamma   90.00
#
_symmetry.space_group_name_H-M   'P 1'
#
loop_
_entity.id
_entity.type
_entity.pdbx_description
1 polymer ?
#
loop_
_entity_poly.entity_id
_entity_poly.type
_entity_poly.pdbx_seq_one_letter_code
_entity_poly.pdbx_strand_id
1 'polypeptide(L)'
;MYSFKQKAIMMIICLLTFTQVMKAQGNSNLLLAWKHIFNQDQQNRGPNASVSIDSANLISVCKLIDKYGYPTKAEFSKYANAPWLVWIHSRSYKQKELTFKMIQEGYKKEEITDEQYLNYFLRSLYHYKFCISPKRLEPSKQNIEKRLLEINPREYESFLYDSIKESLASVLKYDDLINKKIIGKWGSSRDANGARYLVEIIEFNNRLFFVKKTVEPLLYEITGFKESQADCFNYYLKHTVHDEYLELNTNGTLKLKNENETFMEYGSTEK
;
A
#
# COMPACT_ATOMS: atom_id res chain seq x y z
N MET A 1 -0.85 12.24 -18.58
CA MET A 1 -1.18 11.70 -17.25
C MET A 1 -2.69 11.43 -17.24
N TYR A 2 -3.14 10.20 -16.96
CA TYR A 2 -4.56 9.85 -17.03
C TYR A 2 -5.36 10.45 -15.86
N SER A 3 -6.59 10.89 -16.10
CA SER A 3 -7.52 11.35 -15.05
C SER A 3 -8.02 10.19 -14.18
N PHE A 4 -8.55 10.47 -12.99
CA PHE A 4 -9.17 9.45 -12.12
C PHE A 4 -10.23 8.62 -12.86
N LYS A 5 -11.10 9.28 -13.63
CA LYS A 5 -12.10 8.61 -14.46
C LYS A 5 -11.44 7.67 -15.46
N GLN A 6 -10.35 8.07 -16.11
CA GLN A 6 -9.61 7.21 -17.03
C GLN A 6 -8.96 6.02 -16.32
N LYS A 7 -8.34 6.21 -15.14
CA LYS A 7 -7.77 5.13 -14.33
C LYS A 7 -8.85 4.13 -13.87
N ALA A 8 -9.98 4.62 -13.39
CA ALA A 8 -11.13 3.82 -12.96
C ALA A 8 -11.75 3.04 -14.13
N ILE A 9 -11.93 3.68 -15.29
CA ILE A 9 -12.38 3.03 -16.53
C ILE A 9 -11.40 1.93 -16.94
N MET A 10 -10.09 2.19 -16.90
CA MET A 10 -9.08 1.22 -17.29
C MET A 10 -9.05 0.02 -16.33
N MET A 11 -9.25 0.25 -15.03
CA MET A 11 -9.43 -0.81 -14.03
C MET A 11 -10.69 -1.63 -14.30
N ILE A 12 -11.81 -0.98 -14.60
CA ILE A 12 -13.07 -1.65 -14.96
C ILE A 12 -12.86 -2.49 -16.23
N ILE A 13 -12.20 -1.95 -17.25
CA ILE A 13 -11.88 -2.67 -18.49
C ILE A 13 -11.01 -3.88 -18.18
N CYS A 14 -9.95 -3.75 -17.39
CA CYS A 14 -9.09 -4.89 -17.00
C CYS A 14 -9.88 -5.96 -16.24
N LEU A 15 -10.78 -5.56 -15.33
CA LEU A 15 -11.63 -6.49 -14.60
C LEU A 15 -12.65 -7.18 -15.53
N LEU A 16 -13.20 -6.45 -16.50
CA LEU A 16 -14.17 -6.98 -17.46
C LEU A 16 -13.52 -7.94 -18.46
N THR A 17 -12.36 -7.60 -19.03
CA THR A 17 -11.60 -8.48 -19.93
C THR A 17 -11.16 -9.74 -19.19
N PHE A 18 -10.71 -9.62 -17.95
CA PHE A 18 -10.40 -10.76 -17.10
C PHE A 18 -11.62 -11.64 -16.84
N THR A 19 -12.79 -11.04 -16.58
CA THR A 19 -14.04 -11.80 -16.37
C THR A 19 -14.48 -12.53 -17.64
N GLN A 20 -14.24 -11.95 -18.83
CA GLN A 20 -14.51 -12.60 -20.11
C GLN A 20 -13.59 -13.82 -20.33
N VAL A 21 -12.30 -13.72 -20.00
CA VAL A 21 -11.35 -14.85 -20.06
C VAL A 21 -11.77 -15.98 -19.10
N MET A 22 -12.36 -15.63 -17.94
CA MET A 22 -12.76 -16.57 -16.90
C MET A 22 -14.10 -17.29 -17.13
N LYS A 23 -14.94 -16.81 -18.06
CA LYS A 23 -16.27 -17.41 -18.32
C LYS A 23 -16.22 -18.68 -19.16
N ALA A 24 -15.08 -19.02 -19.77
CA ALA A 24 -14.93 -20.22 -20.58
C ALA A 24 -14.19 -21.33 -19.79
N GLN A 25 -14.80 -22.52 -19.64
CA GLN A 25 -14.22 -23.65 -18.90
C GLN A 25 -13.04 -24.28 -19.66
N GLY A 26 -11.92 -24.57 -18.95
CA GLY A 26 -10.78 -25.36 -19.46
C GLY A 26 -9.39 -24.88 -18.99
N ASN A 27 -8.43 -25.81 -18.88
CA ASN A 27 -7.03 -25.52 -18.50
C ASN A 27 -6.32 -24.55 -19.46
N SER A 28 -6.68 -24.56 -20.75
CA SER A 28 -6.16 -23.63 -21.74
C SER A 28 -6.49 -22.17 -21.40
N ASN A 29 -7.68 -21.90 -20.86
CA ASN A 29 -8.10 -20.54 -20.50
C ASN A 29 -7.40 -20.05 -19.22
N LEU A 30 -7.13 -20.94 -18.27
CA LEU A 30 -6.37 -20.61 -17.07
C LEU A 30 -4.92 -20.23 -17.41
N LEU A 31 -4.28 -20.97 -18.32
CA LEU A 31 -2.96 -20.59 -18.84
C LEU A 31 -2.98 -19.22 -19.53
N LEU A 32 -4.01 -18.94 -20.35
CA LEU A 32 -4.15 -17.63 -20.99
C LEU A 32 -4.34 -16.51 -19.97
N ALA A 33 -5.08 -16.74 -18.89
CA ALA A 33 -5.26 -15.78 -17.80
C ALA A 33 -3.93 -15.47 -17.11
N TRP A 34 -3.15 -16.49 -16.73
CA TRP A 34 -1.83 -16.29 -16.12
C TRP A 34 -0.86 -15.57 -17.07
N LYS A 35 -0.85 -15.96 -18.34
CA LYS A 35 -0.04 -15.30 -19.38
C LYS A 35 -0.42 -13.83 -19.55
N HIS A 36 -1.73 -13.52 -19.54
CA HIS A 36 -2.21 -12.15 -19.64
C HIS A 36 -1.73 -11.30 -18.46
N ILE A 37 -1.95 -11.76 -17.22
CA ILE A 37 -1.50 -11.05 -16.01
C ILE A 37 0.00 -10.84 -16.03
N PHE A 38 0.78 -11.89 -16.32
CA PHE A 38 2.24 -11.82 -16.38
C PHE A 38 2.71 -10.78 -17.41
N ASN A 39 2.20 -10.84 -18.64
CA ASN A 39 2.62 -9.93 -19.69
C ASN A 39 2.21 -8.49 -19.39
N GLN A 40 0.98 -8.28 -18.89
CA GLN A 40 0.50 -6.97 -18.49
C GLN A 40 1.35 -6.40 -17.36
N ASP A 41 1.69 -7.19 -16.35
CA ASP A 41 2.60 -6.79 -15.27
C ASP A 41 3.94 -6.31 -15.86
N GLN A 42 4.60 -7.15 -16.64
CA GLN A 42 5.95 -6.87 -17.14
C GLN A 42 6.02 -5.73 -18.17
N GLN A 43 4.97 -5.55 -18.99
CA GLN A 43 4.89 -4.43 -19.95
C GLN A 43 4.69 -3.07 -19.26
N ASN A 44 4.13 -3.06 -18.05
CA ASN A 44 3.85 -1.85 -17.27
C ASN A 44 4.90 -1.64 -16.17
N ARG A 45 6.19 -1.77 -16.52
CA ARG A 45 7.32 -1.53 -15.62
C ARG A 45 8.13 -0.30 -16.07
N GLY A 46 8.99 0.19 -15.18
CA GLY A 46 9.81 1.38 -15.43
C GLY A 46 8.94 2.64 -15.63
N PRO A 47 9.13 3.42 -16.71
CA PRO A 47 8.34 4.63 -16.98
C PRO A 47 6.83 4.39 -17.13
N ASN A 48 6.43 3.15 -17.45
CA ASN A 48 5.03 2.77 -17.64
C ASN A 48 4.38 2.21 -16.36
N ALA A 49 5.09 2.23 -15.22
CA ALA A 49 4.56 1.74 -13.96
C ALA A 49 3.27 2.46 -13.55
N SER A 50 2.24 1.69 -13.21
CA SER A 50 0.92 2.20 -12.89
C SER A 50 0.32 1.46 -11.71
N VAL A 51 0.10 2.19 -10.62
CA VAL A 51 -0.49 1.67 -9.38
C VAL A 51 -1.86 1.03 -9.63
N SER A 52 -2.66 1.62 -10.53
CA SER A 52 -3.96 1.05 -10.91
C SER A 52 -3.82 -0.29 -11.61
N ILE A 53 -2.80 -0.47 -12.45
CA ILE A 53 -2.55 -1.75 -13.15
C ILE A 53 -2.03 -2.78 -12.14
N ASP A 54 -1.07 -2.41 -11.31
CA ASP A 54 -0.49 -3.29 -10.29
C ASP A 54 -1.58 -3.86 -9.38
N SER A 55 -2.52 -3.00 -8.97
CA SER A 55 -3.61 -3.41 -8.09
C SER A 55 -4.70 -4.21 -8.81
N ALA A 56 -5.01 -3.89 -10.07
CA ALA A 56 -5.92 -4.70 -10.90
C ALA A 56 -5.35 -6.12 -11.14
N ASN A 57 -4.04 -6.21 -11.39
CA ASN A 57 -3.33 -7.47 -11.50
C ASN A 57 -3.38 -8.23 -10.17
N LEU A 58 -3.11 -7.57 -9.04
CA LEU A 58 -3.12 -8.22 -7.72
C LEU A 58 -4.49 -8.80 -7.41
N ILE A 59 -5.55 -8.04 -7.65
CA ILE A 59 -6.93 -8.50 -7.55
C ILE A 59 -7.17 -9.74 -8.42
N SER A 60 -6.70 -9.73 -9.66
CA SER A 60 -6.90 -10.83 -10.61
C SER A 60 -6.15 -12.09 -10.16
N VAL A 61 -4.91 -11.93 -9.71
CA VAL A 61 -4.11 -13.00 -9.09
C VAL A 61 -4.86 -13.61 -7.90
N CYS A 62 -5.35 -12.78 -6.97
CA CYS A 62 -6.08 -13.26 -5.81
C CYS A 62 -7.32 -14.06 -6.23
N LYS A 63 -8.09 -13.58 -7.21
CA LYS A 63 -9.26 -14.30 -7.76
C LYS A 63 -8.89 -15.68 -8.33
N LEU A 64 -7.78 -15.77 -9.05
CA LEU A 64 -7.33 -17.05 -9.61
C LEU A 64 -6.89 -18.01 -8.51
N ILE A 65 -6.13 -17.53 -7.53
CA ILE A 65 -5.60 -18.40 -6.47
C ILE A 65 -6.70 -18.87 -5.52
N ASP A 66 -7.65 -17.99 -5.17
CA ASP A 66 -8.81 -18.38 -4.36
C ASP A 66 -9.63 -19.49 -5.04
N LYS A 67 -9.74 -19.45 -6.37
CA LYS A 67 -10.54 -20.41 -7.14
C LYS A 67 -9.81 -21.68 -7.54
N TYR A 68 -8.53 -21.59 -7.88
CA TYR A 68 -7.76 -22.68 -8.51
C TYR A 68 -6.49 -23.08 -7.74
N GLY A 69 -6.20 -22.40 -6.63
CA GLY A 69 -4.95 -22.53 -5.89
C GLY A 69 -3.77 -21.80 -6.53
N TYR A 70 -2.66 -21.75 -5.80
CA TYR A 70 -1.41 -21.15 -6.30
C TYR A 70 -0.89 -21.90 -7.54
N PRO A 71 -0.56 -21.21 -8.65
CA PRO A 71 -0.11 -21.84 -9.88
C PRO A 71 1.27 -22.47 -9.74
N THR A 72 1.48 -23.65 -10.33
CA THR A 72 2.78 -24.34 -10.31
C THR A 72 3.58 -24.12 -11.59
N LYS A 73 4.92 -24.16 -11.51
CA LYS A 73 5.80 -24.10 -12.69
C LYS A 73 5.59 -25.31 -13.61
N ALA A 74 5.21 -26.46 -13.07
CA ALA A 74 4.91 -27.65 -13.87
C ALA A 74 3.71 -27.43 -14.81
N GLU A 75 2.66 -26.76 -14.31
CA GLU A 75 1.43 -26.51 -15.08
C GLU A 75 1.53 -25.28 -15.99
N PHE A 76 2.18 -24.21 -15.52
CA PHE A 76 2.12 -22.90 -16.17
C PHE A 76 3.49 -22.32 -16.55
N SER A 77 4.58 -23.08 -16.40
CA SER A 77 5.94 -22.66 -16.72
C SER A 77 6.28 -21.32 -16.06
N LYS A 78 6.93 -20.39 -16.79
CA LYS A 78 7.29 -19.06 -16.29
C LYS A 78 6.09 -18.22 -15.83
N TYR A 79 4.87 -18.50 -16.31
CA TYR A 79 3.68 -17.73 -15.95
C TYR A 79 3.19 -18.02 -14.52
N ALA A 80 3.64 -19.13 -13.92
CA ALA A 80 3.46 -19.41 -12.49
C ALA A 80 4.12 -18.35 -11.58
N ASN A 81 5.05 -17.54 -12.13
CA ASN A 81 5.67 -16.43 -11.41
C ASN A 81 4.76 -15.18 -11.31
N ALA A 82 3.64 -15.13 -12.03
CA ALA A 82 2.75 -13.97 -12.04
C ALA A 82 2.32 -13.52 -10.64
N PRO A 83 1.92 -14.40 -9.70
CA PRO A 83 1.44 -13.97 -8.39
C PRO A 83 2.48 -13.17 -7.60
N TRP A 84 3.70 -13.69 -7.53
CA TRP A 84 4.74 -13.09 -6.69
C TRP A 84 5.32 -11.83 -7.32
N LEU A 85 5.44 -11.79 -8.66
CA LEU A 85 5.83 -10.58 -9.39
C LEU A 85 4.83 -9.45 -9.15
N VAL A 86 3.54 -9.72 -9.34
CA VAL A 86 2.48 -8.74 -9.09
C VAL A 86 2.50 -8.26 -7.64
N TRP A 87 2.71 -9.17 -6.69
CA TRP A 87 2.76 -8.84 -5.26
C TRP A 87 3.93 -7.90 -4.91
N ILE A 88 5.14 -8.13 -5.43
CA ILE A 88 6.29 -7.26 -5.12
C ILE A 88 6.09 -5.84 -5.66
N HIS A 89 5.38 -5.69 -6.78
CA HIS A 89 5.06 -4.41 -7.39
C HIS A 89 3.93 -3.64 -6.71
N SER A 90 3.08 -4.32 -5.92
CA SER A 90 2.12 -3.61 -5.07
C SER A 90 2.87 -2.68 -4.11
N ARG A 91 2.52 -1.39 -4.15
CA ARG A 91 3.11 -0.36 -3.28
C ARG A 91 2.46 -0.32 -1.90
N SER A 92 1.36 -1.04 -1.73
CA SER A 92 0.54 -0.91 -0.56
C SER A 92 0.92 -1.92 0.52
N TYR A 93 1.35 -1.46 1.70
CA TYR A 93 1.52 -2.34 2.86
C TYR A 93 0.21 -3.07 3.14
N LYS A 94 -0.92 -2.35 3.12
CA LYS A 94 -2.21 -2.99 3.39
C LYS A 94 -2.52 -4.09 2.37
N GLN A 95 -2.34 -3.85 1.08
CA GLN A 95 -2.51 -4.90 0.06
C GLN A 95 -1.54 -6.06 0.27
N LYS A 96 -0.25 -5.77 0.53
CA LYS A 96 0.77 -6.78 0.79
C LYS A 96 0.42 -7.65 2.00
N GLU A 97 0.02 -7.04 3.11
CA GLU A 97 -0.42 -7.69 4.34
C GLU A 97 -1.63 -8.60 4.08
N LEU A 98 -2.68 -8.05 3.44
CA LEU A 98 -3.91 -8.79 3.13
C LEU A 98 -3.68 -9.97 2.18
N THR A 99 -2.68 -9.88 1.32
CA THR A 99 -2.38 -10.91 0.30
C THR A 99 -1.17 -11.76 0.67
N PHE A 100 -0.58 -11.60 1.85
CA PHE A 100 0.65 -12.29 2.19
C PHE A 100 0.48 -13.82 2.32
N LYS A 101 -0.69 -14.29 2.79
CA LYS A 101 -0.99 -15.73 2.91
C LYS A 101 -0.93 -16.46 1.56
N MET A 102 -1.25 -15.77 0.46
CA MET A 102 -1.08 -16.29 -0.90
C MET A 102 0.41 -16.55 -1.21
N ILE A 103 1.31 -15.66 -0.79
CA ILE A 103 2.76 -15.86 -0.92
C ILE A 103 3.22 -17.02 -0.04
N GLN A 104 2.66 -17.17 1.16
CA GLN A 104 2.96 -18.33 2.01
C GLN A 104 2.52 -19.65 1.36
N GLU A 105 1.40 -19.68 0.64
CA GLU A 105 0.99 -20.86 -0.12
C GLU A 105 2.00 -21.21 -1.23
N GLY A 106 2.44 -20.21 -2.01
CA GLY A 106 3.47 -20.40 -3.03
C GLY A 106 4.81 -20.89 -2.45
N TYR A 107 5.17 -20.40 -1.27
CA TYR A 107 6.36 -20.86 -0.53
C TYR A 107 6.23 -22.31 -0.05
N LYS A 108 5.09 -22.68 0.55
CA LYS A 108 4.81 -24.06 1.00
C LYS A 108 4.79 -25.08 -0.15
N LYS A 109 4.45 -24.64 -1.36
CA LYS A 109 4.47 -25.43 -2.59
C LYS A 109 5.81 -25.42 -3.31
N GLU A 110 6.85 -24.80 -2.73
CA GLU A 110 8.19 -24.67 -3.32
C GLU A 110 8.23 -23.88 -4.66
N GLU A 111 7.17 -23.13 -4.95
CA GLU A 111 7.11 -22.26 -6.14
C GLU A 111 7.86 -20.95 -5.91
N ILE A 112 7.97 -20.54 -4.66
CA ILE A 112 8.80 -19.42 -4.19
C ILE A 112 9.99 -20.00 -3.42
N THR A 113 11.21 -19.59 -3.78
CA THR A 113 12.42 -20.07 -3.08
C THR A 113 12.59 -19.40 -1.71
N ASP A 114 13.40 -19.99 -0.84
CA ASP A 114 13.76 -19.36 0.45
C ASP A 114 14.33 -17.96 0.28
N GLU A 115 15.24 -17.79 -0.68
CA GLU A 115 15.85 -16.49 -0.96
C GLU A 115 14.79 -15.46 -1.36
N GLN A 116 13.87 -15.85 -2.25
CA GLN A 116 12.77 -14.99 -2.65
C GLN A 116 11.88 -14.65 -1.44
N TYR A 117 11.46 -15.68 -0.69
CA TYR A 117 10.59 -15.56 0.48
C TYR A 117 11.13 -14.55 1.51
N LEU A 118 12.41 -14.70 1.85
CA LEU A 118 13.12 -13.88 2.83
C LEU A 118 13.38 -12.46 2.30
N ASN A 119 14.00 -12.33 1.13
CA ASN A 119 14.55 -11.06 0.65
C ASN A 119 13.51 -10.16 0.01
N TYR A 120 12.46 -10.71 -0.60
CA TYR A 120 11.46 -9.91 -1.30
C TYR A 120 10.17 -9.73 -0.50
N PHE A 121 9.68 -10.75 0.19
CA PHE A 121 8.35 -10.66 0.81
C PHE A 121 8.42 -10.31 2.29
N LEU A 122 9.11 -11.11 3.10
CA LEU A 122 9.26 -10.82 4.53
C LEU A 122 9.98 -9.50 4.76
N ARG A 123 11.13 -9.30 4.10
CA ARG A 123 11.88 -8.04 4.17
C ARG A 123 11.01 -6.83 3.79
N SER A 124 10.19 -6.97 2.74
CA SER A 124 9.29 -5.90 2.32
C SER A 124 8.23 -5.60 3.38
N LEU A 125 7.50 -6.61 3.88
CA LEU A 125 6.50 -6.40 4.92
C LEU A 125 7.09 -5.76 6.18
N TYR A 126 8.28 -6.19 6.60
CA TYR A 126 9.00 -5.57 7.70
C TYR A 126 9.29 -4.10 7.45
N HIS A 127 9.84 -3.80 6.29
CA HIS A 127 10.19 -2.44 5.92
C HIS A 127 8.95 -1.54 5.93
N TYR A 128 7.85 -2.02 5.36
CA TYR A 128 6.59 -1.28 5.33
C TYR A 128 5.97 -1.11 6.72
N LYS A 129 5.95 -2.16 7.56
CA LYS A 129 5.34 -2.12 8.88
C LYS A 129 6.11 -1.24 9.86
N PHE A 130 7.44 -1.36 9.88
CA PHE A 130 8.27 -0.74 10.90
C PHE A 130 9.07 0.47 10.40
N CYS A 131 9.05 0.77 9.10
CA CYS A 131 9.84 1.85 8.48
C CYS A 131 11.37 1.75 8.71
N ILE A 132 11.89 0.59 9.12
CA ILE A 132 13.31 0.37 9.39
C ILE A 132 14.00 -0.31 8.20
N SER A 133 15.23 0.11 7.89
CA SER A 133 16.08 -0.61 6.93
C SER A 133 16.59 -1.91 7.58
N PRO A 134 16.39 -3.07 6.96
CA PRO A 134 16.48 -4.38 7.62
C PRO A 134 17.89 -4.84 8.00
N LYS A 135 18.95 -4.03 7.86
CA LYS A 135 20.34 -4.47 8.15
C LYS A 135 20.53 -5.04 9.57
N ARG A 136 19.68 -4.71 10.55
CA ARG A 136 19.69 -5.28 11.92
C ARG A 136 18.65 -6.39 12.16
N LEU A 137 17.75 -6.62 11.22
CA LEU A 137 16.58 -7.51 11.35
C LEU A 137 16.39 -8.38 10.09
N GLU A 138 17.46 -8.71 9.36
CA GLU A 138 17.34 -9.47 8.11
C GLU A 138 16.64 -10.81 8.39
N PRO A 139 15.54 -11.10 7.68
CA PRO A 139 14.92 -12.41 7.74
C PRO A 139 15.94 -13.49 7.37
N SER A 140 16.04 -14.52 8.18
CA SER A 140 16.84 -15.71 7.93
C SER A 140 15.97 -16.94 8.16
N LYS A 141 16.35 -18.09 7.61
CA LYS A 141 15.60 -19.34 7.82
C LYS A 141 15.37 -19.63 9.31
N GLN A 142 16.34 -19.28 10.16
CA GLN A 142 16.30 -19.52 11.61
C GLN A 142 15.34 -18.59 12.37
N ASN A 143 14.87 -17.49 11.77
CA ASN A 143 14.03 -16.51 12.46
C ASN A 143 12.67 -16.25 11.79
N ILE A 144 12.30 -16.97 10.72
CA ILE A 144 11.04 -16.77 9.97
C ILE A 144 9.82 -16.71 10.91
N GLU A 145 9.67 -17.67 11.82
CA GLU A 145 8.49 -17.75 12.71
C GLU A 145 8.40 -16.54 13.63
N LYS A 146 9.51 -16.19 14.28
CA LYS A 146 9.60 -14.96 15.09
C LYS A 146 9.22 -13.74 14.25
N ARG A 147 9.67 -13.71 13.00
CA ARG A 147 9.41 -12.60 12.09
C ARG A 147 7.94 -12.51 11.67
N LEU A 148 7.31 -13.65 11.43
CA LEU A 148 5.88 -13.73 11.16
C LEU A 148 5.04 -13.31 12.35
N LEU A 149 5.42 -13.67 13.57
CA LEU A 149 4.74 -13.25 14.80
C LEU A 149 4.77 -11.72 14.99
N GLU A 150 5.93 -11.10 14.74
CA GLU A 150 6.10 -9.64 14.82
C GLU A 150 5.32 -8.90 13.72
N ILE A 151 5.26 -9.43 12.48
CA ILE A 151 4.39 -8.89 11.41
C ILE A 151 2.92 -9.12 11.77
N ASN A 152 2.58 -10.23 12.40
CA ASN A 152 1.21 -10.68 12.65
C ASN A 152 0.31 -10.50 11.41
N PRO A 153 0.66 -11.12 10.26
CA PRO A 153 -0.12 -10.96 9.04
C PRO A 153 -1.53 -11.52 9.27
N ARG A 154 -2.54 -10.84 8.75
CA ARG A 154 -3.94 -11.21 8.96
C ARG A 154 -4.20 -12.62 8.41
N GLU A 155 -4.90 -13.45 9.20
CA GLU A 155 -5.37 -14.74 8.72
C GLU A 155 -6.41 -14.58 7.61
N TYR A 156 -6.32 -15.45 6.61
CA TYR A 156 -7.26 -15.50 5.49
C TYR A 156 -8.49 -16.30 5.91
N GLU A 157 -9.56 -15.60 6.28
CA GLU A 157 -10.83 -16.24 6.67
C GLU A 157 -11.85 -16.28 5.52
N SER A 158 -11.73 -15.42 4.52
CA SER A 158 -12.48 -15.48 3.26
C SER A 158 -11.97 -14.41 2.28
N PHE A 159 -12.32 -14.53 1.00
CA PHE A 159 -11.85 -13.70 -0.11
C PHE A 159 -11.91 -12.18 0.19
N LEU A 160 -10.76 -11.56 0.47
CA LEU A 160 -10.56 -10.16 0.91
C LEU A 160 -10.76 -9.11 -0.19
N TYR A 161 -11.60 -9.39 -1.18
CA TYR A 161 -11.76 -8.57 -2.37
C TYR A 161 -12.10 -7.12 -2.06
N ASP A 162 -13.06 -6.93 -1.16
CA ASP A 162 -13.53 -5.59 -0.80
C ASP A 162 -12.46 -4.84 -0.02
N SER A 163 -11.72 -5.51 0.87
CA SER A 163 -10.59 -4.89 1.57
C SER A 163 -9.43 -4.50 0.64
N ILE A 164 -9.12 -5.31 -0.38
CA ILE A 164 -8.09 -4.97 -1.38
C ILE A 164 -8.56 -3.78 -2.24
N LYS A 165 -9.84 -3.75 -2.62
CA LYS A 165 -10.44 -2.62 -3.36
C LYS A 165 -10.45 -1.33 -2.54
N GLU A 166 -10.80 -1.39 -1.27
CA GLU A 166 -10.79 -0.24 -0.37
C GLU A 166 -9.38 0.33 -0.23
N SER A 167 -8.39 -0.56 -0.06
CA SER A 167 -6.98 -0.18 -0.04
C SER A 167 -6.52 0.41 -1.38
N LEU A 168 -7.02 -0.07 -2.51
CA LEU A 168 -6.74 0.57 -3.80
C LEU A 168 -7.35 1.97 -3.88
N ALA A 169 -8.59 2.14 -3.43
CA ALA A 169 -9.26 3.43 -3.45
C ALA A 169 -8.50 4.47 -2.63
N SER A 170 -7.89 4.10 -1.49
CA SER A 170 -7.07 5.02 -0.71
C SER A 170 -5.79 5.42 -1.43
N VAL A 171 -5.10 4.48 -2.09
CA VAL A 171 -3.87 4.78 -2.84
C VAL A 171 -4.15 5.62 -4.08
N LEU A 172 -5.20 5.31 -4.84
CA LEU A 172 -5.56 6.10 -6.03
C LEU A 172 -5.99 7.53 -5.68
N LYS A 173 -6.68 7.71 -4.54
CA LYS A 173 -6.99 9.05 -4.03
C LYS A 173 -5.72 9.88 -3.85
N TYR A 174 -4.61 9.28 -3.40
CA TYR A 174 -3.34 9.99 -3.27
C TYR A 174 -2.73 10.37 -4.62
N ASP A 175 -2.76 9.45 -5.59
CA ASP A 175 -2.27 9.71 -6.95
C ASP A 175 -3.09 10.76 -7.68
N ASP A 176 -4.30 11.10 -7.25
CA ASP A 176 -5.08 12.20 -7.85
C ASP A 176 -4.76 13.57 -7.23
N LEU A 177 -3.99 13.60 -6.14
CA LEU A 177 -3.50 14.82 -5.53
C LEU A 177 -2.37 15.48 -6.35
N ILE A 178 -2.14 15.08 -7.60
CA ILE A 178 -1.15 15.73 -8.49
C ILE A 178 -1.40 17.24 -8.61
N ASN A 179 -2.67 17.65 -8.57
CA ASN A 179 -3.08 19.06 -8.63
C ASN A 179 -3.32 19.68 -7.24
N LYS A 180 -2.78 19.08 -6.18
CA LYS A 180 -2.91 19.62 -4.82
C LYS A 180 -2.11 20.92 -4.70
N LYS A 181 -2.64 21.85 -3.93
CA LYS A 181 -1.88 23.00 -3.43
C LYS A 181 -1.26 22.60 -2.09
N ILE A 182 0.05 22.73 -1.95
CA ILE A 182 0.72 22.47 -0.68
C ILE A 182 0.56 23.72 0.19
N ILE A 183 -0.02 23.54 1.38
CA ILE A 183 -0.21 24.62 2.37
C ILE A 183 1.04 24.74 3.26
N GLY A 184 1.67 23.62 3.60
CA GLY A 184 2.94 23.61 4.30
C GLY A 184 3.57 22.22 4.37
N LYS A 185 4.88 22.21 4.68
CA LYS A 185 5.65 20.99 4.87
C LYS A 185 6.37 21.01 6.21
N TRP A 186 6.21 19.93 6.96
CA TRP A 186 6.90 19.73 8.23
C TRP A 186 7.69 18.43 8.20
N GLY A 187 8.71 18.39 9.05
CA GLY A 187 9.58 17.24 9.21
C GLY A 187 9.90 17.04 10.66
N SER A 188 9.90 15.81 11.15
CA SER A 188 10.48 15.52 12.45
C SER A 188 12.00 15.38 12.32
N SER A 189 12.69 15.38 13.47
CA SER A 189 14.05 14.87 13.58
C SER A 189 14.16 13.49 12.92
N ARG A 190 15.34 13.20 12.37
CA ARG A 190 15.64 11.90 11.78
C ARG A 190 15.31 10.80 12.78
N ASP A 191 14.69 9.72 12.31
CA ASP A 191 14.63 8.49 13.10
C ASP A 191 16.05 7.95 13.35
N ALA A 192 16.18 6.87 14.14
CA ALA A 192 17.47 6.22 14.38
C ALA A 192 18.19 5.75 13.08
N ASN A 193 17.50 5.72 11.94
CA ASN A 193 18.01 5.33 10.63
C ASN A 193 18.32 6.53 9.72
N GLY A 194 18.13 7.75 10.20
CA GLY A 194 18.40 8.95 9.42
C GLY A 194 17.24 9.41 8.53
N ALA A 195 16.08 8.75 8.57
CA ALA A 195 14.93 9.06 7.74
C ALA A 195 14.13 10.24 8.32
N ARG A 196 13.80 11.22 7.47
CA ARG A 196 12.91 12.33 7.83
C ARG A 196 11.47 11.91 7.58
N TYR A 197 10.63 11.91 8.61
CA TYR A 197 9.18 11.81 8.42
C TYR A 197 8.69 13.15 7.88
N LEU A 198 8.35 13.18 6.60
CA LEU A 198 7.81 14.38 5.99
C LEU A 198 6.28 14.33 6.08
N VAL A 199 5.69 15.38 6.64
CA VAL A 199 4.25 15.57 6.65
C VAL A 199 3.90 16.84 5.88
N GLU A 200 2.76 16.83 5.20
CA GLU A 200 2.27 17.99 4.46
C GLU A 200 0.83 18.25 4.85
N ILE A 201 0.45 19.53 4.89
CA ILE A 201 -0.95 19.93 4.79
C ILE A 201 -1.16 20.38 3.36
N ILE A 202 -2.20 19.85 2.73
CA ILE A 202 -2.51 20.13 1.34
C ILE A 202 -3.97 20.58 1.22
N GLU A 203 -4.24 21.37 0.20
CA GLU A 203 -5.58 21.74 -0.24
C GLU A 203 -5.88 21.05 -1.57
N PHE A 204 -7.00 20.34 -1.64
CA PHE A 204 -7.48 19.65 -2.83
C PHE A 204 -9.01 19.69 -2.90
N ASN A 205 -9.56 20.20 -4.00
CA ASN A 205 -11.01 20.42 -4.18
C ASN A 205 -11.64 21.18 -3.00
N ASN A 206 -11.00 22.29 -2.57
CA ASN A 206 -11.42 23.14 -1.45
C ASN A 206 -11.55 22.41 -0.10
N ARG A 207 -10.81 21.30 0.07
CA ARG A 207 -10.72 20.54 1.32
C ARG A 207 -9.28 20.43 1.75
N LEU A 208 -9.05 20.48 3.06
CA LEU A 208 -7.73 20.36 3.66
C LEU A 208 -7.47 18.91 4.05
N PHE A 209 -6.23 18.46 3.83
CA PHE A 209 -5.80 17.13 4.21
C PHE A 209 -4.42 17.19 4.87
N PHE A 210 -4.26 16.38 5.92
CA PHE A 210 -2.98 16.03 6.47
C PHE A 210 -2.44 14.78 5.80
N VAL A 211 -1.22 14.89 5.28
CA VAL A 211 -0.53 13.83 4.54
C VAL A 211 0.70 13.43 5.34
N LYS A 212 0.74 12.18 5.81
CA LYS A 212 1.98 11.58 6.31
C LYS A 212 2.68 10.86 5.16
N LYS A 213 3.83 11.38 4.70
CA LYS A 213 4.61 10.74 3.63
C LYS A 213 5.43 9.57 4.17
N THR A 214 4.74 8.45 4.32
CA THR A 214 5.34 7.11 4.44
C THR A 214 5.44 6.46 3.06
N VAL A 215 5.93 5.23 2.99
CA VAL A 215 5.97 4.46 1.72
C VAL A 215 4.56 4.33 1.14
N GLU A 216 3.55 4.19 2.00
CA GLU A 216 2.15 4.47 1.70
C GLU A 216 1.73 5.79 2.33
N PRO A 217 1.47 6.85 1.56
CA PRO A 217 1.02 8.10 2.12
C PRO A 217 -0.34 7.92 2.83
N LEU A 218 -0.40 8.28 4.10
CA LEU A 218 -1.65 8.31 4.84
C LEU A 218 -2.29 9.69 4.69
N LEU A 219 -3.56 9.70 4.29
CA LEU A 219 -4.33 10.92 4.02
C LEU A 219 -5.47 11.02 5.03
N TYR A 220 -5.43 12.06 5.85
CA TYR A 220 -6.46 12.35 6.82
C TYR A 220 -7.15 13.65 6.42
N GLU A 221 -8.47 13.60 6.25
CA GLU A 221 -9.23 14.82 6.01
C GLU A 221 -9.22 15.65 7.29
N ILE A 222 -8.83 16.92 7.14
CA ILE A 222 -8.92 17.91 8.20
C ILE A 222 -10.34 18.45 8.21
N THR A 223 -11.03 18.26 9.32
CA THR A 223 -12.38 18.77 9.59
C THR A 223 -12.36 19.75 10.73
N GLY A 224 -13.09 20.86 10.57
CA GLY A 224 -13.18 21.88 11.61
C GLY A 224 -11.90 22.71 11.77
N PHE A 225 -12.09 23.90 12.29
CA PHE A 225 -11.05 24.85 12.62
C PHE A 225 -11.47 25.53 13.91
N LYS A 226 -10.62 25.50 14.92
CA LYS A 226 -10.84 26.28 16.14
C LYS A 226 -9.59 27.07 16.44
N GLU A 227 -9.69 28.38 16.26
CA GLU A 227 -8.74 29.32 16.81
C GLU A 227 -8.85 29.25 18.34
N SER A 228 -7.77 28.85 18.99
CA SER A 228 -7.71 28.91 20.45
C SER A 228 -7.18 30.28 20.89
N GLN A 229 -7.42 30.65 22.15
CA GLN A 229 -6.94 31.91 22.73
C GLN A 229 -5.41 32.03 22.81
N ALA A 230 -4.65 30.98 22.43
CA ALA A 230 -3.19 30.90 22.56
C ALA A 230 -2.45 30.94 21.22
N ASP A 231 -3.00 31.60 20.19
CA ASP A 231 -2.42 31.73 18.85
C ASP A 231 -2.08 30.39 18.17
N CYS A 232 -2.78 29.31 18.54
CA CYS A 232 -2.62 28.00 17.92
C CYS A 232 -3.88 27.57 17.16
N PHE A 233 -3.67 26.89 16.03
CA PHE A 233 -4.73 26.41 15.16
C PHE A 233 -4.92 24.90 15.36
N ASN A 234 -6.13 24.51 15.76
CA ASN A 234 -6.50 23.11 15.92
C ASN A 234 -7.30 22.59 14.72
N TYR A 235 -6.84 21.48 14.15
CA TYR A 235 -7.42 20.79 13.01
C TYR A 235 -7.79 19.36 13.39
N TYR A 236 -9.07 18.99 13.34
CA TYR A 236 -9.48 17.64 13.72
C TYR A 236 -9.34 16.67 12.55
N LEU A 237 -8.88 15.46 12.82
CA LEU A 237 -8.69 14.44 11.78
C LEU A 237 -9.92 13.53 11.71
N LYS A 238 -10.57 13.49 10.55
CA LYS A 238 -11.70 12.59 10.33
C LYS A 238 -11.22 11.13 10.31
N HIS A 239 -11.97 10.24 10.97
CA HIS A 239 -11.71 8.79 11.06
C HIS A 239 -10.54 8.34 11.95
N THR A 240 -10.09 9.17 12.89
CA THR A 240 -9.20 8.70 13.97
C THR A 240 -10.03 8.12 15.12
N VAL A 241 -9.51 7.11 15.80
CA VAL A 241 -10.22 6.37 16.88
C VAL A 241 -10.16 7.14 18.21
N HIS A 242 -9.31 8.17 18.31
CA HIS A 242 -8.89 8.79 19.57
C HIS A 242 -9.03 10.33 19.59
N ASP A 243 -9.97 10.90 18.84
CA ASP A 243 -10.18 12.36 18.76
C ASP A 243 -8.89 13.13 18.48
N GLU A 244 -8.07 12.60 17.58
CA GLU A 244 -6.76 13.16 17.26
C GLU A 244 -6.91 14.47 16.47
N TYR A 245 -6.08 15.44 16.81
CA TYR A 245 -6.04 16.73 16.13
C TYR A 245 -4.60 17.22 15.92
N LEU A 246 -4.44 18.11 14.95
CA LEU A 246 -3.20 18.81 14.70
C LEU A 246 -3.25 20.19 15.35
N GLU A 247 -2.19 20.56 16.05
CA GLU A 247 -1.98 21.89 16.64
C GLU A 247 -0.83 22.57 15.90
N LEU A 248 -1.12 23.61 15.12
CA LEU A 248 -0.10 24.46 14.50
C LEU A 248 0.15 25.67 15.39
N ASN A 249 1.37 25.76 15.93
CA ASN A 249 1.81 26.85 16.78
C ASN A 249 2.33 28.04 15.95
N THR A 250 2.37 29.23 16.54
CA THR A 250 2.86 30.48 15.91
C THR A 250 4.29 30.40 15.40
N ASN A 251 5.13 29.60 16.04
CA ASN A 251 6.51 29.36 15.63
C ASN A 251 6.62 28.41 14.41
N GLY A 252 5.49 27.98 13.83
CA GLY A 252 5.44 27.07 12.69
C GLY A 252 5.61 25.60 13.05
N THR A 253 5.67 25.23 14.34
CA THR A 253 5.71 23.84 14.79
C THR A 253 4.32 23.20 14.68
N LEU A 254 4.23 22.06 14.01
CA LEU A 254 3.02 21.25 13.92
C LEU A 254 3.10 20.10 14.91
N LYS A 255 2.07 19.89 15.73
CA LYS A 255 1.97 18.76 16.65
C LYS A 255 0.78 17.89 16.29
N LEU A 256 0.92 16.57 16.42
CA LEU A 256 -0.17 15.61 16.39
C LEU A 256 -0.41 15.14 17.82
N LYS A 257 -1.63 15.33 18.33
CA LYS A 257 -1.98 15.09 19.74
C LYS A 257 -3.45 14.69 19.92
N ASN A 258 -3.80 14.27 21.12
CA ASN A 258 -5.18 14.21 21.61
C ASN A 258 -5.29 15.08 22.88
N GLU A 259 -6.38 14.94 23.64
CA GLU A 259 -6.59 15.71 24.88
C GLU A 259 -5.55 15.39 25.97
N ASN A 260 -4.96 14.19 25.97
CA ASN A 260 -4.15 13.68 27.07
C ASN A 260 -2.64 13.75 26.79
N GLU A 261 -2.21 13.66 25.53
CA GLU A 261 -0.79 13.56 25.20
C GLU A 261 -0.46 14.11 23.81
N THR A 262 0.82 14.42 23.59
CA THR A 262 1.38 14.73 22.27
C THR A 262 2.07 13.50 21.71
N PHE A 263 1.57 13.00 20.57
CA PHE A 263 2.14 11.82 19.92
C PHE A 263 3.41 12.15 19.15
N MET A 264 3.39 13.26 18.39
CA MET A 264 4.52 13.69 17.56
C MET A 264 4.58 15.20 17.41
N GLU A 265 5.81 15.71 17.24
CA GLU A 265 6.11 17.09 16.93
C GLU A 265 6.94 17.18 15.65
N TYR A 266 6.56 18.09 14.76
CA TYR A 266 7.20 18.33 13.47
C TYR A 266 7.65 19.78 13.38
N GLY A 267 8.94 19.98 13.13
CA GLY A 267 9.49 21.30 12.83
C GLY A 267 9.17 21.72 11.40
N SER A 268 9.03 23.03 11.15
CA SER A 268 8.90 23.54 9.78
C SER A 268 10.13 23.16 8.96
N THR A 269 9.90 22.68 7.73
CA THR A 269 10.99 22.37 6.77
C THR A 269 11.17 23.44 5.69
N GLU A 270 10.21 24.35 5.58
CA GLU A 270 10.27 25.51 4.70
C GLU A 270 10.65 26.73 5.56
N LYS A 271 11.83 27.27 5.30
CA LYS A 271 12.24 28.62 5.70
C LYS A 271 11.94 29.55 4.54
#